data_AF-A0A1E8PK01-F1
#
_entry.id   AF-A0A1E8PK01-F1
#
_cell.length_a   1.000
_cell.length_b   1.000
_cell.length_c   1.000
_cell.angle_alpha   90.00
_cell.angle_beta   90.00
_cell.angle_gamma   90.00
#
_symmetry.space_group_name_H-M   'P 1'
#
loop_
_entity.id
_entity.type
_entity.pdbx_description
1 polymer ?
#
loop_
_entity_poly.entity_id
_entity_poly.type
_entity_poly.pdbx_seq_one_letter_code
_entity_poly.pdbx_strand_id
1 'polypeptide(L)'
;MAERVFLSRKDDNKIGSFEYGLGLLNIDVSKEAWELVKSPKRIHEYDPDQKKQYLLEVCAWIHERRHYLDTFGTIAGISVYASRLACLSRFIKVSIDLKHKGVTWQLPIEKWVTDESCPKEVKDLRRFLISYGISTDFFFGNFEPQTIPGHMPEAWLMMPNSENLPGMPMFPFSLSVGAPHGDISVLFPIGFEALLEGAAQAVSRNLVDTLFPDLNRDILVDQIIVLHREDHEPEPSREEWAKMVSLYNATDLLISKYLRNQGVHEFPRALVLKLTDIALSSGVISIEDISDSTTMTRIDSAAIVFVDMLESLSVDQLKNNDFDYPEHIDALYVRLLEKIRQGGDWDTVLDHESIYNAPHVWQSFLAQNLTKPLLERRIETKHESMYGKEHVTQIFDRNLPCVQVMNGQLRFENIPEPVQRSWAQQMILSEIAQQIFSNEEVILCPRAHRMLPGMESLDLSGGKCRRNERQGCGSWRAGRELLLPRCVFSSALSALSVVTDNDIVQE
;
A
#
# COMPACT_ATOMS: atom_id res chain seq x y z
N MET A 1 -18.09 3.80 -18.35
CA MET A 1 -16.81 4.28 -17.81
C MET A 1 -16.48 3.33 -16.68
N ALA A 2 -15.78 2.26 -16.99
CA ALA A 2 -15.37 1.22 -16.05
C ALA A 2 -13.84 1.22 -16.08
N GLU A 3 -13.19 1.19 -14.91
CA GLU A 3 -11.91 0.50 -14.70
C GLU A 3 -11.42 0.69 -13.25
N ARG A 4 -11.39 -0.46 -12.54
CA ARG A 4 -10.70 -0.84 -11.28
C ARG A 4 -11.07 -0.08 -9.99
N VAL A 5 -11.97 -0.67 -9.20
CA VAL A 5 -12.63 -0.07 -8.01
C VAL A 5 -12.03 -0.53 -6.67
N PHE A 6 -10.83 -1.12 -6.63
CA PHE A 6 -10.25 -1.56 -5.35
C PHE A 6 -8.79 -1.23 -5.10
N LEU A 7 -8.00 -0.96 -6.15
CA LEU A 7 -6.59 -0.62 -6.05
C LEU A 7 -6.23 0.38 -7.14
N SER A 8 -5.25 1.23 -6.84
CA SER A 8 -4.69 2.30 -7.68
C SER A 8 -4.63 1.93 -9.17
N ARG A 9 -4.91 2.89 -10.06
CA ARG A 9 -4.96 2.72 -11.52
C ARG A 9 -3.65 2.34 -12.25
N LYS A 10 -2.47 2.39 -11.63
CA LYS A 10 -1.18 2.24 -12.35
C LYS A 10 -0.49 0.88 -12.14
N ASP A 11 -0.79 -0.12 -12.94
CA ASP A 11 -0.29 -1.50 -12.76
C ASP A 11 1.16 -1.78 -13.19
N ASP A 12 1.86 -0.84 -13.82
CA ASP A 12 3.09 -1.20 -14.53
C ASP A 12 4.38 -1.11 -13.69
N ASN A 13 4.32 -0.62 -12.44
CA ASN A 13 5.50 -0.41 -11.58
C ASN A 13 5.29 -0.73 -10.08
N LYS A 14 4.37 -1.66 -9.78
CA LYS A 14 3.85 -1.89 -8.43
C LYS A 14 4.65 -2.91 -7.62
N ILE A 15 5.59 -2.43 -6.81
CA ILE A 15 6.28 -3.22 -5.78
C ILE A 15 6.19 -2.41 -4.49
N GLY A 16 5.33 -2.83 -3.57
CA GLY A 16 5.10 -2.14 -2.31
C GLY A 16 4.23 -2.93 -1.34
N SER A 17 4.64 -3.07 -0.09
CA SER A 17 3.89 -3.82 0.93
C SER A 17 2.50 -3.29 1.30
N PHE A 18 2.22 -2.02 0.97
CA PHE A 18 0.92 -1.40 1.18
C PHE A 18 -0.09 -1.74 0.07
N GLU A 19 0.35 -2.01 -1.16
CA GLU A 19 -0.54 -2.26 -2.31
C GLU A 19 -1.22 -3.63 -2.22
N TYR A 20 -0.49 -4.62 -1.70
CA TYR A 20 -1.07 -5.91 -1.35
C TYR A 20 -1.93 -5.83 -0.09
N GLY A 21 -1.85 -4.72 0.66
CA GLY A 21 -2.73 -4.34 1.78
C GLY A 21 -2.94 -5.39 2.86
N LEU A 22 -2.15 -6.46 2.88
CA LEU A 22 -2.38 -7.68 3.65
C LEU A 22 -1.04 -8.27 4.13
N GLY A 23 -0.04 -7.41 4.33
CA GLY A 23 1.21 -7.73 5.00
C GLY A 23 2.21 -8.56 4.19
N LEU A 24 2.27 -8.35 2.88
CA LEU A 24 3.22 -8.97 1.96
C LEU A 24 4.36 -8.00 1.64
N LEU A 25 5.61 -8.38 1.89
CA LEU A 25 6.78 -7.70 1.34
C LEU A 25 7.22 -8.40 0.06
N ASN A 26 7.45 -7.68 -1.04
CA ASN A 26 8.06 -8.26 -2.23
C ASN A 26 9.48 -7.73 -2.37
N ILE A 27 10.47 -8.62 -2.26
CA ILE A 27 11.87 -8.22 -2.12
C ILE A 27 12.79 -9.17 -2.89
N ASP A 28 13.55 -8.60 -3.81
CA ASP A 28 14.66 -9.29 -4.46
C ASP A 28 15.98 -8.83 -3.85
N VAL A 29 16.62 -9.72 -3.08
CA VAL A 29 17.92 -9.46 -2.43
C VAL A 29 18.79 -10.69 -2.56
N SER A 30 19.97 -10.49 -3.15
CA SER A 30 21.01 -11.50 -3.28
C SER A 30 21.59 -11.89 -1.92
N LYS A 31 22.22 -13.07 -1.87
CA LYS A 31 22.93 -13.51 -0.66
C LYS A 31 24.05 -12.53 -0.30
N GLU A 32 24.71 -12.00 -1.32
CA GLU A 32 25.82 -11.06 -1.23
C GLU A 32 25.39 -9.71 -0.64
N ALA A 33 24.27 -9.16 -1.11
CA ALA A 33 23.64 -7.98 -0.53
C ALA A 33 23.23 -8.21 0.93
N TRP A 34 22.71 -9.40 1.27
CA TRP A 34 22.41 -9.74 2.66
C TRP A 34 23.64 -9.82 3.57
N GLU A 35 24.73 -10.39 3.07
CA GLU A 35 25.99 -10.43 3.81
C GLU A 35 26.63 -9.05 3.94
N LEU A 36 26.38 -8.15 2.98
CA LEU A 36 26.82 -6.76 3.04
C LEU A 36 26.17 -6.01 4.22
N VAL A 37 24.88 -6.24 4.49
CA VAL A 37 24.20 -5.70 5.69
C VAL A 37 24.86 -6.20 6.98
N LYS A 38 25.18 -7.50 7.05
CA LYS A 38 25.79 -8.11 8.25
C LYS A 38 27.23 -7.69 8.45
N SER A 39 27.94 -7.39 7.37
CA SER A 39 29.37 -7.05 7.38
C SER A 39 29.64 -5.91 6.40
N PRO A 40 29.31 -4.65 6.76
CA PRO A 40 29.40 -3.50 5.85
C PRO A 40 30.80 -3.29 5.26
N LYS A 41 31.85 -3.65 5.99
CA LYS A 41 33.25 -3.58 5.54
C LYS A 41 33.53 -4.39 4.26
N ARG A 42 32.72 -5.41 3.99
CA ARG A 42 32.81 -6.22 2.76
C ARG A 42 32.49 -5.42 1.51
N ILE A 43 31.91 -4.22 1.64
CA ILE A 43 31.66 -3.34 0.49
C ILE A 43 32.90 -3.18 -0.37
N HIS A 44 34.10 -3.08 0.23
CA HIS A 44 35.36 -2.87 -0.48
C HIS A 44 35.84 -4.10 -1.27
N GLU A 45 35.27 -5.29 -1.03
CA GLU A 45 35.58 -6.53 -1.76
C GLU A 45 34.97 -6.55 -3.16
N TYR A 46 33.95 -5.73 -3.40
CA TYR A 46 33.17 -5.72 -4.63
C TYR A 46 33.67 -4.64 -5.61
N ASP A 47 33.51 -4.89 -6.90
CA ASP A 47 33.73 -3.87 -7.92
C ASP A 47 32.66 -2.75 -7.86
N PRO A 48 32.84 -1.59 -8.53
CA PRO A 48 31.89 -0.49 -8.46
C PRO A 48 30.45 -0.83 -8.86
N ASP A 49 30.26 -1.68 -9.88
CA ASP A 49 28.93 -2.03 -10.38
C ASP A 49 28.22 -2.97 -9.40
N GLN A 50 28.95 -3.96 -8.87
CA GLN A 50 28.48 -4.85 -7.82
C GLN A 50 28.13 -4.08 -6.54
N LYS A 51 28.98 -3.12 -6.13
CA LYS A 51 28.69 -2.24 -4.98
C LYS A 51 27.37 -1.51 -5.18
N LYS A 52 27.19 -0.86 -6.33
CA LYS A 52 25.96 -0.13 -6.66
C LYS A 52 24.77 -1.07 -6.61
N GLN A 53 24.84 -2.21 -7.29
CA GLN A 53 23.77 -3.20 -7.30
C GLN A 53 23.38 -3.67 -5.89
N TYR A 54 24.35 -4.13 -5.08
CA TYR A 54 24.06 -4.65 -3.74
C TYR A 54 23.52 -3.58 -2.79
N LEU A 55 23.98 -2.34 -2.91
CA LEU A 55 23.43 -1.22 -2.15
C LEU A 55 21.98 -0.94 -2.55
N LEU A 56 21.66 -1.01 -3.85
CA LEU A 56 20.29 -0.85 -4.33
C LEU A 56 19.37 -1.95 -3.83
N GLU A 57 19.81 -3.21 -3.85
CA GLU A 57 19.05 -4.34 -3.28
C GLU A 57 18.80 -4.14 -1.77
N VAL A 58 19.82 -3.71 -1.03
CA VAL A 58 19.68 -3.41 0.41
C VAL A 58 18.72 -2.25 0.66
N CYS A 59 18.84 -1.16 -0.11
CA CYS A 59 17.93 -0.01 -0.03
C CYS A 59 16.49 -0.41 -0.34
N ALA A 60 16.26 -1.18 -1.40
CA ALA A 60 14.93 -1.68 -1.74
C ALA A 60 14.32 -2.51 -0.60
N TRP A 61 15.11 -3.38 0.03
CA TRP A 61 14.65 -4.15 1.18
C TRP A 61 14.28 -3.28 2.39
N ILE A 62 15.11 -2.30 2.72
CA ILE A 62 14.84 -1.34 3.81
C ILE A 62 13.58 -0.52 3.52
N HIS A 63 13.47 -0.06 2.27
CA HIS A 63 12.36 0.72 1.79
C HIS A 63 11.04 -0.03 1.97
N GLU A 64 10.98 -1.28 1.49
CA GLU A 64 9.79 -2.13 1.66
C GLU A 64 9.50 -2.43 3.13
N ARG A 65 10.54 -2.68 3.92
CA ARG A 65 10.38 -2.91 5.36
C ARG A 65 9.87 -1.66 6.07
N ARG A 66 10.24 -0.47 5.63
CA ARG A 66 9.70 0.78 6.16
C ARG A 66 8.22 0.94 5.84
N HIS A 67 7.80 0.68 4.60
CA HIS A 67 6.38 0.66 4.24
C HIS A 67 5.55 -0.28 5.13
N TYR A 68 6.10 -1.45 5.43
CA TYR A 68 5.48 -2.42 6.32
C TYR A 68 5.28 -1.86 7.73
N LEU A 69 6.32 -1.27 8.31
CA LEU A 69 6.27 -0.69 9.65
C LEU A 69 5.32 0.50 9.71
N ASP A 70 5.32 1.38 8.70
CA ASP A 70 4.39 2.51 8.67
C ASP A 70 2.94 2.06 8.52
N THR A 71 2.68 1.03 7.71
CA THR A 71 1.34 0.47 7.51
C THR A 71 0.73 -0.02 8.83
N PHE A 72 1.53 -0.63 9.70
CA PHE A 72 1.05 -1.21 10.97
C PHE A 72 1.42 -0.42 12.23
N GLY A 73 2.21 0.64 12.10
CA GLY A 73 2.72 1.47 13.19
C GLY A 73 2.25 2.93 13.16
N THR A 74 1.49 3.33 12.12
CA THR A 74 0.88 4.67 12.01
C THR A 74 -0.64 4.59 11.95
N ILE A 75 -1.32 5.66 12.39
CA ILE A 75 -2.79 5.71 12.35
C ILE A 75 -3.31 5.67 10.92
N ALA A 76 -2.68 6.42 10.01
CA ALA A 76 -3.03 6.43 8.60
C ALA A 76 -2.95 5.01 7.99
N GLY A 77 -1.82 4.32 8.19
CA GLY A 77 -1.61 2.96 7.71
C GLY A 77 -2.65 1.98 8.28
N ILE A 78 -2.89 2.03 9.59
CA ILE A 78 -3.89 1.16 10.25
C ILE A 78 -5.30 1.45 9.74
N SER A 79 -5.63 2.72 9.46
CA SER A 79 -6.95 3.12 8.95
C SER A 79 -7.20 2.65 7.51
N VAL A 80 -6.17 2.68 6.66
CA VAL A 80 -6.20 2.10 5.30
C VAL A 80 -6.46 0.60 5.39
N TYR A 81 -5.68 -0.10 6.23
CA TYR A 81 -5.81 -1.53 6.44
C TYR A 81 -7.20 -1.91 6.96
N ALA A 82 -7.68 -1.22 7.99
CA ALA A 82 -9.00 -1.46 8.57
C ALA A 82 -10.14 -1.18 7.56
N SER A 83 -10.04 -0.12 6.77
CA SER A 83 -11.04 0.22 5.75
C SER A 83 -11.09 -0.82 4.63
N ARG A 84 -9.95 -1.39 4.22
CA ARG A 84 -9.90 -2.50 3.27
C ARG A 84 -10.57 -3.75 3.82
N LEU A 85 -10.28 -4.11 5.07
CA LEU A 85 -10.94 -5.25 5.72
C LEU A 85 -12.44 -5.03 5.90
N ALA A 86 -12.89 -3.81 6.18
CA ALA A 86 -14.31 -3.48 6.24
C ALA A 86 -15.00 -3.73 4.89
N CYS A 87 -14.38 -3.35 3.77
CA CYS A 87 -14.88 -3.65 2.43
C CYS A 87 -15.01 -5.15 2.18
N LEU A 88 -13.96 -5.91 2.51
CA LEU A 88 -13.95 -7.36 2.34
C LEU A 88 -15.01 -8.05 3.22
N SER A 89 -15.13 -7.63 4.48
CA SER A 89 -16.11 -8.16 5.43
C SER A 89 -17.54 -7.91 4.94
N ARG A 90 -17.78 -6.74 4.34
CA ARG A 90 -19.06 -6.38 3.77
C ARG A 90 -19.38 -7.20 2.51
N PHE A 91 -18.39 -7.44 1.65
CA PHE A 91 -18.54 -8.34 0.50
C PHE A 91 -18.87 -9.77 0.93
N ILE A 92 -18.19 -10.29 1.96
CA ILE A 92 -18.49 -11.61 2.53
C ILE A 92 -19.91 -11.67 3.07
N LYS A 93 -20.34 -10.64 3.82
CA LYS A 93 -21.71 -10.56 4.33
C LYS A 93 -22.76 -10.61 3.23
N VAL A 94 -22.61 -9.79 2.18
CA VAL A 94 -23.53 -9.81 1.03
C VAL A 94 -23.52 -11.18 0.34
N SER A 95 -22.35 -11.79 0.21
CA SER A 95 -22.23 -13.12 -0.41
C SER A 95 -22.95 -14.21 0.39
N ILE A 96 -22.88 -14.15 1.73
CA ILE A 96 -23.65 -15.05 2.62
C ILE A 96 -25.16 -14.81 2.44
N ASP A 97 -25.60 -13.55 2.38
CA ASP A 97 -27.00 -13.20 2.18
C ASP A 97 -27.52 -13.69 0.82
N LEU A 98 -26.72 -13.56 -0.24
CA LEU A 98 -27.04 -14.11 -1.57
C LEU A 98 -27.14 -15.63 -1.54
N LYS A 99 -26.21 -16.31 -0.86
CA LYS A 99 -26.22 -17.77 -0.72
C LYS A 99 -27.48 -18.26 0.00
N HIS A 100 -27.88 -17.60 1.09
CA HIS A 100 -29.12 -17.93 1.80
C HIS A 100 -30.38 -17.73 0.94
N LYS A 101 -30.36 -16.76 0.03
CA LYS A 101 -31.45 -16.51 -0.93
C LYS A 101 -31.42 -17.41 -2.16
N GLY A 102 -30.39 -18.27 -2.31
CA GLY A 102 -30.20 -19.09 -3.51
C GLY A 102 -29.89 -18.27 -4.77
N VAL A 103 -29.33 -17.06 -4.60
CA VAL A 103 -28.99 -16.15 -5.70
C VAL A 103 -27.48 -16.21 -5.93
N THR A 104 -27.06 -16.37 -7.18
CA THR A 104 -25.66 -16.28 -7.56
C THR A 104 -25.30 -14.88 -8.09
N TRP A 105 -24.02 -14.51 -7.96
CA TRP A 105 -23.52 -13.26 -8.55
C TRP A 105 -23.76 -13.22 -10.06
N GLN A 106 -24.37 -12.14 -10.56
CA GLN A 106 -24.47 -11.88 -12.00
C GLN A 106 -23.38 -10.90 -12.43
N LEU A 107 -22.53 -11.34 -13.35
CA LEU A 107 -21.42 -10.56 -13.89
C LEU A 107 -21.70 -10.17 -15.34
N PRO A 108 -21.27 -8.97 -15.79
CA PRO A 108 -20.55 -7.94 -15.04
C PRO A 108 -21.49 -7.14 -14.11
N ILE A 109 -21.00 -6.74 -12.93
CA ILE A 109 -21.82 -6.19 -11.85
C ILE A 109 -22.54 -4.88 -12.22
N GLU A 110 -21.95 -4.05 -13.08
CA GLU A 110 -22.53 -2.78 -13.54
C GLU A 110 -23.86 -3.00 -14.27
N LYS A 111 -23.97 -4.08 -15.05
CA LYS A 111 -25.24 -4.44 -15.70
C LYS A 111 -26.25 -4.91 -14.65
N TRP A 112 -25.81 -5.75 -13.71
CA TRP A 112 -26.70 -6.32 -12.71
C TRP A 112 -27.33 -5.24 -11.82
N VAL A 113 -26.56 -4.27 -11.32
CA VAL A 113 -27.11 -3.25 -10.40
C VAL A 113 -28.17 -2.34 -11.02
N THR A 114 -28.23 -2.27 -12.35
CA THR A 114 -29.29 -1.53 -13.06
C THR A 114 -30.57 -2.34 -13.23
N ASP A 115 -30.51 -3.66 -13.04
CA ASP A 115 -31.67 -4.55 -13.11
C ASP A 115 -32.57 -4.38 -11.87
N GLU A 116 -33.89 -4.43 -12.09
CA GLU A 116 -34.89 -4.42 -11.01
C GLU A 116 -34.78 -5.65 -10.12
N SER A 117 -34.36 -6.79 -10.68
CA SER A 117 -34.15 -8.05 -9.97
C SER A 117 -32.91 -8.09 -9.09
N CYS A 118 -31.99 -7.12 -9.22
CA CYS A 118 -30.79 -7.08 -8.42
C CYS A 118 -31.10 -6.83 -6.94
N PRO A 119 -30.65 -7.71 -6.02
CA PRO A 119 -30.84 -7.55 -4.59
C PRO A 119 -30.34 -6.20 -4.09
N LYS A 120 -31.07 -5.61 -3.13
CA LYS A 120 -30.72 -4.32 -2.53
C LYS A 120 -29.32 -4.35 -1.91
N GLU A 121 -28.94 -5.45 -1.28
CA GLU A 121 -27.65 -5.60 -0.61
C GLU A 121 -26.46 -5.47 -1.59
N VAL A 122 -26.63 -5.90 -2.85
CA VAL A 122 -25.62 -5.75 -3.92
C VAL A 122 -25.53 -4.29 -4.36
N LYS A 123 -26.68 -3.60 -4.49
CA LYS A 123 -26.73 -2.16 -4.84
C LYS A 123 -26.07 -1.31 -3.75
N ASP A 124 -26.36 -1.61 -2.49
CA ASP A 124 -25.77 -0.93 -1.33
C ASP A 124 -24.27 -1.17 -1.22
N LEU A 125 -23.82 -2.42 -1.45
CA LEU A 125 -22.39 -2.73 -1.48
C LEU A 125 -21.69 -2.00 -2.62
N ARG A 126 -22.25 -1.96 -3.83
CA ARG A 126 -21.66 -1.20 -4.94
C ARG A 126 -21.53 0.28 -4.61
N ARG A 127 -22.57 0.90 -4.03
CA ARG A 127 -22.50 2.30 -3.57
C ARG A 127 -21.34 2.50 -2.60
N PHE A 128 -21.28 1.66 -1.56
CA PHE A 128 -20.24 1.72 -0.54
C PHE A 128 -18.83 1.62 -1.15
N LEU A 129 -18.64 0.72 -2.12
CA LEU A 129 -17.35 0.50 -2.75
C LEU A 129 -16.94 1.61 -3.71
N ILE A 130 -17.88 2.24 -4.42
CA ILE A 130 -17.60 3.45 -5.20
C ILE A 130 -17.13 4.56 -4.27
N SER A 131 -17.84 4.78 -3.17
CA SER A 131 -17.43 5.76 -2.16
C SER A 131 -16.06 5.43 -1.57
N TYR A 132 -15.77 4.16 -1.28
CA TYR A 132 -14.46 3.71 -0.83
C TYR A 132 -13.37 4.05 -1.85
N GLY A 133 -13.55 3.66 -3.12
CA GLY A 133 -12.58 3.89 -4.20
C GLY A 133 -12.22 5.36 -4.38
N ILE A 134 -13.22 6.24 -4.48
CA ILE A 134 -13.01 7.70 -4.58
C ILE A 134 -12.24 8.23 -3.36
N SER A 135 -12.61 7.76 -2.17
CA SER A 135 -12.02 8.22 -0.92
C SER A 135 -10.57 7.75 -0.77
N THR A 136 -10.28 6.51 -1.19
CA THR A 136 -8.91 5.99 -1.21
C THR A 136 -8.07 6.71 -2.25
N ASP A 137 -8.55 6.93 -3.47
CA ASP A 137 -7.79 7.66 -4.49
C ASP A 137 -7.40 9.06 -3.98
N PHE A 138 -8.32 9.73 -3.29
CA PHE A 138 -8.02 11.00 -2.62
C PHE A 138 -6.99 10.87 -1.50
N PHE A 139 -7.18 9.92 -0.58
CA PHE A 139 -6.27 9.74 0.56
C PHE A 139 -4.85 9.37 0.14
N PHE A 140 -4.72 8.50 -0.86
CA PHE A 140 -3.44 8.10 -1.43
C PHE A 140 -2.79 9.19 -2.27
N GLY A 141 -3.58 10.13 -2.80
CA GLY A 141 -3.10 11.11 -3.77
C GLY A 141 -2.91 10.48 -5.15
N ASN A 142 -3.69 9.47 -5.51
CA ASN A 142 -3.55 8.74 -6.77
C ASN A 142 -4.21 9.49 -7.94
N PHE A 143 -3.67 10.68 -8.24
CA PHE A 143 -4.15 11.52 -9.32
C PHE A 143 -3.15 11.52 -10.47
N GLU A 144 -3.67 11.68 -11.69
CA GLU A 144 -2.80 11.90 -12.84
C GLU A 144 -1.96 13.17 -12.62
N PRO A 145 -0.63 13.12 -12.80
CA PRO A 145 0.21 14.30 -12.70
C PRO A 145 -0.28 15.38 -13.68
N GLN A 146 -0.44 16.60 -13.17
CA GLN A 146 -0.86 17.73 -13.98
C GLN A 146 0.36 18.58 -14.35
N THR A 147 0.38 19.14 -15.56
CA THR A 147 1.41 20.10 -15.96
C THR A 147 0.87 21.52 -16.01
N ILE A 148 1.62 22.46 -15.44
CA ILE A 148 1.37 23.88 -15.61
C ILE A 148 2.55 24.51 -16.39
N PRO A 149 2.29 25.45 -17.32
CA PRO A 149 3.35 26.21 -17.98
C PRO A 149 4.15 27.05 -16.97
N GLY A 150 5.47 27.07 -17.13
CA GLY A 150 6.38 27.93 -16.38
C GLY A 150 6.95 27.31 -15.11
N HIS A 151 7.92 28.02 -14.54
CA HIS A 151 8.49 27.72 -13.23
C HIS A 151 7.52 28.16 -12.12
N MET A 152 7.32 27.29 -11.13
CA MET A 152 6.52 27.58 -9.95
C MET A 152 7.46 27.77 -8.75
N PRO A 153 7.57 28.98 -8.16
CA PRO A 153 8.46 29.21 -7.02
C PRO A 153 7.91 28.66 -5.70
N GLU A 154 6.59 28.48 -5.58
CA GLU A 154 5.93 27.99 -4.37
C GLU A 154 6.37 26.57 -4.03
N ALA A 155 6.51 26.28 -2.73
CA ALA A 155 6.89 24.95 -2.28
C ALA A 155 5.76 23.92 -2.46
N TRP A 156 4.49 24.35 -2.40
CA TRP A 156 3.33 23.55 -2.73
C TRP A 156 2.18 24.44 -3.22
N LEU A 157 1.17 23.82 -3.81
CA LEU A 157 -0.09 24.43 -4.21
C LEU A 157 -1.25 23.62 -3.65
N MET A 158 -2.34 24.28 -3.27
CA MET A 158 -3.59 23.59 -2.94
C MET A 158 -4.41 23.43 -4.21
N MET A 159 -4.56 22.21 -4.70
CA MET A 159 -5.42 21.98 -5.85
C MET A 159 -6.89 21.83 -5.41
N PRO A 160 -7.82 22.63 -5.98
CA PRO A 160 -9.23 22.42 -5.76
C PRO A 160 -9.65 21.11 -6.42
N ASN A 161 -10.41 20.29 -5.69
CA ASN A 161 -10.98 19.07 -6.22
C ASN A 161 -12.41 19.34 -6.73
N SER A 162 -12.79 18.79 -7.88
CA SER A 162 -14.10 18.96 -8.53
C SER A 162 -15.27 18.34 -7.77
N GLU A 163 -15.02 17.59 -6.70
CA GLU A 163 -16.02 16.73 -6.03
C GLU A 163 -16.38 17.14 -4.58
N ASN A 164 -16.29 18.43 -4.21
CA ASN A 164 -16.50 18.91 -2.83
C ASN A 164 -15.54 18.29 -1.78
N LEU A 165 -14.47 17.63 -2.23
CA LEU A 165 -13.40 17.15 -1.34
C LEU A 165 -12.51 18.34 -0.94
N PRO A 166 -11.88 18.28 0.26
CA PRO A 166 -10.90 19.29 0.64
C PRO A 166 -9.78 19.37 -0.41
N GLY A 167 -9.19 20.55 -0.58
CA GLY A 167 -8.04 20.69 -1.47
C GLY A 167 -6.92 19.76 -1.04
N MET A 168 -6.13 19.28 -1.99
CA MET A 168 -4.96 18.43 -1.72
C MET A 168 -3.67 19.21 -2.00
N PRO A 169 -2.68 19.18 -1.09
CA PRO A 169 -1.38 19.74 -1.36
C PRO A 169 -0.66 19.01 -2.50
N MET A 170 -0.11 19.80 -3.43
CA MET A 170 0.66 19.33 -4.57
C MET A 170 2.04 19.97 -4.54
N PHE A 171 3.11 19.20 -4.72
CA PHE A 171 4.46 19.70 -4.94
C PHE A 171 4.69 20.04 -6.42
N PRO A 172 4.96 21.31 -6.77
CA PRO A 172 5.29 21.67 -8.15
C PRO A 172 6.78 21.47 -8.41
N PHE A 173 7.09 20.42 -9.18
CA PHE A 173 8.42 20.10 -9.65
C PHE A 173 8.69 20.75 -11.01
N SER A 174 9.57 21.75 -11.04
CA SER A 174 9.87 22.48 -12.27
C SER A 174 11.01 21.84 -13.06
N LEU A 175 10.78 21.71 -14.36
CA LEU A 175 11.69 21.14 -15.35
C LEU A 175 11.91 22.13 -16.48
N SER A 176 13.15 22.25 -16.96
CA SER A 176 13.44 22.97 -18.19
C SER A 176 13.48 21.99 -19.35
N VAL A 177 12.53 22.12 -20.28
CA VAL A 177 12.29 21.12 -21.34
C VAL A 177 12.86 21.59 -22.69
N GLY A 178 13.36 22.82 -22.78
CA GLY A 178 13.79 23.41 -24.04
C GLY A 178 12.62 23.92 -24.89
N ALA A 179 12.93 24.43 -26.09
CA ALA A 179 11.91 24.95 -27.01
C ALA A 179 11.22 23.79 -27.77
N PRO A 180 9.89 23.82 -27.98
CA PRO A 180 9.00 24.99 -27.84
C PRO A 180 8.32 25.13 -26.46
N HIS A 181 8.50 24.17 -25.55
CA HIS A 181 7.68 24.09 -24.34
C HIS A 181 8.11 25.01 -23.20
N GLY A 182 9.39 25.42 -23.18
CA GLY A 182 9.98 26.25 -22.14
C GLY A 182 10.12 25.51 -20.82
N ASP A 183 10.10 26.25 -19.71
CA ASP A 183 9.98 25.64 -18.39
C ASP A 183 8.54 25.16 -18.16
N ILE A 184 8.41 23.98 -17.56
CA ILE A 184 7.12 23.42 -17.13
C ILE A 184 7.21 23.04 -15.65
N SER A 185 6.08 22.98 -14.96
CA SER A 185 5.99 22.41 -13.62
C SER A 185 5.03 21.23 -13.62
N VAL A 186 5.52 20.07 -13.20
CA VAL A 186 4.72 18.86 -12.98
C VAL A 186 4.27 18.87 -11.52
N LEU A 187 2.96 18.73 -11.31
CA LEU A 187 2.36 18.73 -9.98
C LEU A 187 2.27 17.31 -9.44
N PHE A 188 2.97 17.07 -8.34
CA PHE A 188 2.97 15.79 -7.64
C PHE A 188 2.08 15.85 -6.39
N PRO A 189 1.05 15.00 -6.29
CA PRO A 189 0.19 14.96 -5.11
C PRO A 189 0.94 14.47 -3.88
N ILE A 190 0.81 15.18 -2.75
CA ILE A 190 1.42 14.82 -1.47
C ILE A 190 0.44 13.98 -0.64
N GLY A 191 -0.11 12.92 -1.23
CA GLY A 191 -1.00 12.01 -0.51
C GLY A 191 -0.25 11.06 0.44
N PHE A 192 -0.98 10.09 1.00
CA PHE A 192 -0.41 9.06 1.88
C PHE A 192 0.77 8.32 1.25
N GLU A 193 0.72 8.01 -0.05
CA GLU A 193 1.79 7.31 -0.75
C GLU A 193 3.08 8.13 -0.82
N ALA A 194 2.99 9.41 -1.23
CA ALA A 194 4.15 10.30 -1.29
C ALA A 194 4.83 10.48 0.08
N LEU A 195 4.04 10.46 1.16
CA LEU A 195 4.54 10.49 2.54
C LEU A 195 5.31 9.20 2.86
N LEU A 196 4.74 8.03 2.61
CA LEU A 196 5.40 6.73 2.81
C LEU A 196 6.72 6.63 2.03
N GLU A 197 6.67 6.91 0.74
CA GLU A 197 7.83 6.88 -0.17
C GLU A 197 8.94 7.79 0.35
N GLY A 198 8.58 9.01 0.74
CA GLY A 198 9.50 9.97 1.31
C GLY A 198 10.20 9.48 2.58
N ALA A 199 9.45 8.86 3.50
CA ALA A 199 10.02 8.27 4.71
C ALA A 199 10.93 7.07 4.36
N ALA A 200 10.47 6.15 3.52
CA ALA A 200 11.22 4.96 3.11
C ALA A 200 12.55 5.32 2.44
N GLN A 201 12.56 6.33 1.58
CA GLN A 201 13.78 6.85 0.98
C GLN A 201 14.69 7.56 1.98
N ALA A 202 14.12 8.39 2.87
CA ALA A 202 14.89 9.09 3.88
C ALA A 202 15.62 8.10 4.82
N VAL A 203 14.95 7.01 5.19
CA VAL A 203 15.54 5.92 5.97
C VAL A 203 16.65 5.21 5.18
N SER A 204 16.37 4.82 3.94
CA SER A 204 17.32 4.07 3.10
C SER A 204 18.63 4.84 2.92
N ARG A 205 18.53 6.15 2.63
CA ARG A 205 19.71 7.03 2.51
C ARG A 205 20.45 7.20 3.84
N ASN A 206 19.74 7.43 4.94
CA ASN A 206 20.34 7.54 6.26
C ASN A 206 21.11 6.26 6.65
N LEU A 207 20.55 5.10 6.35
CA LEU A 207 21.23 3.85 6.62
C LEU A 207 22.50 3.69 5.78
N VAL A 208 22.45 4.01 4.48
CA VAL A 208 23.64 3.95 3.63
C VAL A 208 24.75 4.86 4.17
N ASP A 209 24.39 6.10 4.54
CA ASP A 209 25.33 7.04 5.17
C ASP A 209 25.92 6.49 6.47
N THR A 210 25.15 5.70 7.22
CA THR A 210 25.57 5.11 8.51
C THR A 210 26.44 3.86 8.33
N LEU A 211 26.05 2.95 7.44
CA LEU A 211 26.73 1.67 7.24
C LEU A 211 27.95 1.77 6.32
N PHE A 212 27.95 2.74 5.40
CA PHE A 212 28.98 2.90 4.37
C PHE A 212 29.50 4.35 4.28
N PRO A 213 30.06 4.91 5.38
CA PRO A 213 30.44 6.33 5.45
C PRO A 213 31.54 6.73 4.45
N ASP A 214 32.32 5.77 3.96
CA ASP A 214 33.44 5.99 3.04
C ASP A 214 33.01 5.98 1.55
N LEU A 215 31.74 5.72 1.24
CA LEU A 215 31.25 5.74 -0.13
C LEU A 215 30.94 7.16 -0.62
N ASN A 216 31.14 7.39 -1.91
CA ASN A 216 30.65 8.62 -2.54
C ASN A 216 29.12 8.63 -2.49
N ARG A 217 28.55 9.72 -1.93
CA ARG A 217 27.10 9.94 -1.82
C ARG A 217 26.39 9.95 -3.18
N ASP A 218 27.13 10.25 -4.25
CA ASP A 218 26.59 10.26 -5.61
C ASP A 218 26.28 8.86 -6.17
N ILE A 219 26.75 7.77 -5.52
CA ILE A 219 26.56 6.40 -6.01
C ILE A 219 25.07 6.00 -6.13
N LEU A 220 24.18 6.68 -5.40
CA LEU A 220 22.72 6.49 -5.41
C LEU A 220 21.94 7.67 -6.04
N VAL A 221 22.62 8.72 -6.51
CA VAL A 221 21.98 9.96 -6.99
C VAL A 221 21.34 9.79 -8.37
N ASP A 222 21.82 8.83 -9.17
CA ASP A 222 21.27 8.52 -10.51
C ASP A 222 19.78 8.08 -10.50
N GLN A 223 19.16 7.89 -9.33
CA GLN A 223 17.76 7.44 -9.19
C GLN A 223 16.75 8.58 -8.97
N ILE A 224 17.20 9.84 -8.90
CA ILE A 224 16.33 10.95 -8.49
C ILE A 224 15.38 11.41 -9.60
N ILE A 225 15.75 11.24 -10.89
CA ILE A 225 14.91 11.53 -12.05
C ILE A 225 15.30 10.57 -13.17
N VAL A 226 14.44 9.63 -13.52
CA VAL A 226 14.65 8.79 -14.71
C VAL A 226 13.84 9.37 -15.85
N LEU A 227 14.50 10.06 -16.77
CA LEU A 227 13.90 10.40 -18.06
C LEU A 227 14.13 9.23 -19.01
N HIS A 228 13.14 8.35 -19.15
CA HIS A 228 13.18 7.28 -20.14
C HIS A 228 12.99 7.89 -21.53
N ARG A 229 14.08 8.19 -22.24
CA ARG A 229 14.01 8.61 -23.65
C ARG A 229 14.99 7.79 -24.49
N GLU A 230 14.48 7.19 -25.55
CA GLU A 230 15.32 6.69 -26.64
C GLU A 230 15.67 7.87 -27.58
N ASP A 231 16.91 7.95 -28.04
CA ASP A 231 17.49 9.08 -28.81
C ASP A 231 16.77 9.41 -30.15
N HIS A 232 15.72 8.68 -30.51
CA HIS A 232 15.01 8.79 -31.79
C HIS A 232 13.50 9.04 -31.68
N GLU A 233 12.97 9.28 -30.48
CA GLU A 233 11.54 9.57 -30.30
C GLU A 233 11.21 11.07 -30.54
N PRO A 234 10.02 11.36 -31.12
CA PRO A 234 9.53 12.72 -31.27
C PRO A 234 9.47 13.46 -29.92
N GLU A 235 9.54 14.79 -29.96
CA GLU A 235 9.53 15.60 -28.75
C GLU A 235 8.21 15.40 -27.98
N PRO A 236 8.25 14.99 -26.70
CA PRO A 236 7.04 14.67 -25.96
C PRO A 236 6.21 15.93 -25.73
N SER A 237 4.88 15.80 -25.81
CA SER A 237 3.93 16.79 -25.31
C SER A 237 4.12 17.03 -23.81
N ARG A 238 3.57 18.14 -23.30
CA ARG A 238 3.65 18.46 -21.86
C ARG A 238 3.05 17.35 -21.00
N GLU A 239 1.94 16.77 -21.44
CA GLU A 239 1.29 15.66 -20.77
C GLU A 239 2.14 14.38 -20.79
N GLU A 240 2.91 14.13 -21.86
CA GLU A 240 3.86 13.01 -21.93
C GLU A 240 5.06 13.24 -20.99
N TRP A 241 5.58 14.46 -20.90
CA TRP A 241 6.61 14.79 -19.91
C TRP A 241 6.16 14.53 -18.47
N ALA A 242 4.93 14.88 -18.11
CA ALA A 242 4.36 14.56 -16.79
C ALA A 242 4.34 13.06 -16.49
N LYS A 243 4.13 12.22 -17.50
CA LYS A 243 4.12 10.75 -17.36
C LYS A 243 5.52 10.16 -17.28
N MET A 244 6.51 10.84 -17.85
CA MET A 244 7.92 10.42 -17.83
C MET A 244 8.63 10.75 -16.51
N VAL A 245 8.09 11.67 -15.71
CA VAL A 245 8.72 12.09 -14.45
C VAL A 245 8.13 11.28 -13.30
N SER A 246 8.95 10.40 -12.73
CA SER A 246 8.65 9.77 -11.44
C SER A 246 9.42 10.47 -10.32
N LEU A 247 8.72 10.85 -9.26
CA LEU A 247 9.29 11.62 -8.14
C LEU A 247 9.09 10.90 -6.81
N TYR A 248 9.99 9.98 -6.51
CA TYR A 248 9.93 9.18 -5.28
C TYR A 248 10.37 9.94 -4.01
N ASN A 249 10.89 11.17 -4.13
CA ASN A 249 11.36 12.02 -3.03
C ASN A 249 10.58 13.34 -2.89
N ALA A 250 9.31 13.36 -3.31
CA ALA A 250 8.50 14.58 -3.36
C ALA A 250 8.48 15.37 -2.03
N THR A 251 8.41 14.68 -0.90
CA THR A 251 8.38 15.32 0.43
C THR A 251 9.72 15.94 0.84
N ASP A 252 10.84 15.26 0.59
CA ASP A 252 12.20 15.77 0.81
C ASP A 252 12.47 17.01 -0.06
N LEU A 253 12.03 16.98 -1.32
CA LEU A 253 12.12 18.11 -2.24
C LEU A 253 11.21 19.27 -1.85
N LEU A 254 9.99 18.99 -1.37
CA LEU A 254 9.08 20.01 -0.85
C LEU A 254 9.70 20.72 0.35
N ILE A 255 10.19 19.97 1.35
CA ILE A 255 10.87 20.53 2.53
C ILE A 255 12.08 21.36 2.09
N SER A 256 12.90 20.82 1.18
CA SER A 256 14.07 21.51 0.65
C SER A 256 13.70 22.83 -0.03
N LYS A 257 12.66 22.83 -0.86
CA LYS A 257 12.19 24.03 -1.56
C LYS A 257 11.64 25.06 -0.59
N TYR A 258 10.84 24.63 0.38
CA TYR A 258 10.30 25.48 1.44
C TYR A 258 11.42 26.16 2.25
N LEU A 259 12.37 25.38 2.76
CA LEU A 259 13.46 25.90 3.60
C LEU A 259 14.44 26.78 2.81
N ARG A 260 14.71 26.47 1.53
CA ARG A 260 15.54 27.32 0.66
C ARG A 260 14.92 28.69 0.43
N ASN A 261 13.60 28.76 0.26
CA ASN A 261 12.87 30.03 0.15
C ASN A 261 12.99 30.88 1.45
N GLN A 262 13.34 30.24 2.58
CA GLN A 262 13.62 30.88 3.87
C GLN A 262 15.13 31.05 4.16
N GLY A 263 16.01 30.82 3.17
CA GLY A 263 17.46 30.95 3.32
C GLY A 263 18.17 29.79 4.03
N VAL A 264 17.49 28.65 4.21
CA VAL A 264 18.08 27.44 4.80
C VAL A 264 18.35 26.41 3.69
N HIS A 265 19.64 26.10 3.49
CA HIS A 265 20.08 25.21 2.41
C HIS A 265 20.28 23.76 2.85
N GLU A 266 20.39 23.52 4.16
CA GLU A 266 20.65 22.21 4.75
C GLU A 266 19.79 22.01 6.00
N PHE A 267 19.32 20.78 6.20
CA PHE A 267 18.53 20.37 7.36
C PHE A 267 18.79 18.88 7.65
N PRO A 268 18.60 18.41 8.89
CA PRO A 268 18.80 17.01 9.23
C PRO A 268 17.72 16.14 8.60
N ARG A 269 18.11 15.00 8.02
CA ARG A 269 17.15 14.05 7.41
C ARG A 269 16.10 13.50 8.39
N ALA A 270 16.41 13.49 9.68
CA ALA A 270 15.45 13.17 10.73
C ALA A 270 14.22 14.10 10.73
N LEU A 271 14.33 15.32 10.18
CA LEU A 271 13.20 16.22 9.96
C LEU A 271 12.15 15.60 9.03
N VAL A 272 12.58 15.02 7.90
CA VAL A 272 11.69 14.35 6.94
C VAL A 272 10.93 13.24 7.65
N LEU A 273 11.65 12.38 8.37
CA LEU A 273 11.06 11.26 9.09
C LEU A 273 10.05 11.70 10.15
N LYS A 274 10.38 12.72 10.93
CA LYS A 274 9.52 13.21 12.02
C LYS A 274 8.27 13.92 11.50
N LEU A 275 8.40 14.80 10.51
CA LEU A 275 7.24 15.47 9.89
C LEU A 275 6.31 14.47 9.22
N THR A 276 6.87 13.53 8.45
CA THR A 276 6.10 12.47 7.82
C THR A 276 5.41 11.58 8.85
N ASP A 277 6.11 11.17 9.92
CA ASP A 277 5.50 10.32 10.94
C ASP A 277 4.39 11.04 11.73
N ILE A 278 4.53 12.34 12.01
CA ILE A 278 3.44 13.16 12.59
C ILE A 278 2.25 13.18 11.63
N ALA A 279 2.47 13.48 10.35
CA ALA A 279 1.42 13.51 9.35
C ALA A 279 0.68 12.17 9.24
N LEU A 280 1.41 11.05 9.14
CA LEU A 280 0.85 9.69 9.10
C LEU A 280 0.19 9.28 10.42
N SER A 281 0.60 9.86 11.55
CA SER A 281 -0.03 9.63 12.86
C SER A 281 -1.33 10.41 13.05
N SER A 282 -1.60 11.42 12.22
CA SER A 282 -2.83 12.21 12.26
C SER A 282 -3.79 11.86 11.13
N GLY A 283 -3.33 11.18 10.07
CA GLY A 283 -4.17 10.78 8.94
C GLY A 283 -5.16 9.68 9.29
N VAL A 284 -6.40 9.79 8.81
CA VAL A 284 -7.46 8.78 8.99
C VAL A 284 -8.30 8.71 7.72
N ILE A 285 -8.59 7.50 7.26
CA ILE A 285 -9.70 7.23 6.34
C ILE A 285 -10.70 6.27 7.02
N SER A 286 -11.98 6.62 6.99
CA SER A 286 -13.06 5.72 7.40
C SER A 286 -14.29 5.90 6.53
N ILE A 287 -15.03 4.82 6.34
CA ILE A 287 -16.23 4.79 5.51
C ILE A 287 -17.35 4.05 6.22
N GLU A 288 -18.53 4.67 6.29
CA GLU A 288 -19.67 4.17 7.04
C GLU A 288 -20.97 4.46 6.28
N ASP A 289 -21.94 3.54 6.35
CA ASP A 289 -23.29 3.87 5.92
C ASP A 289 -24.05 4.55 7.04
N ILE A 290 -24.53 5.76 6.75
CA ILE A 290 -25.37 6.52 7.67
C ILE A 290 -26.86 6.34 7.37
N SER A 291 -27.21 5.84 6.17
CA SER A 291 -28.56 5.44 5.80
C SER A 291 -28.56 4.44 4.64
N ASP A 292 -29.75 3.93 4.32
CA ASP A 292 -29.97 3.05 3.15
C ASP A 292 -29.60 3.69 1.81
N SER A 293 -29.47 5.01 1.74
CA SER A 293 -29.15 5.74 0.51
C SER A 293 -27.85 6.52 0.58
N THR A 294 -27.22 6.58 1.76
CA THR A 294 -26.11 7.51 2.01
C THR A 294 -24.96 6.82 2.70
N THR A 295 -23.81 6.85 2.03
CA THR A 295 -22.50 6.44 2.55
C THR A 295 -21.71 7.70 2.86
N MET A 296 -21.18 7.79 4.08
CA MET A 296 -20.34 8.89 4.54
C MET A 296 -18.88 8.42 4.58
N THR A 297 -17.99 9.20 4.00
CA THR A 297 -16.55 9.03 4.18
C THR A 297 -16.03 10.16 5.06
N ARG A 298 -15.21 9.80 6.05
CA ARG A 298 -14.36 10.73 6.79
C ARG A 298 -12.92 10.58 6.33
N ILE A 299 -12.31 11.71 5.96
CA ILE A 299 -10.90 11.78 5.58
C ILE A 299 -10.24 12.89 6.37
N ASP A 300 -9.37 12.50 7.30
CA ASP A 300 -8.43 13.40 7.95
C ASP A 300 -7.10 13.28 7.16
N SER A 301 -6.76 14.31 6.39
CA SER A 301 -5.67 14.22 5.40
C SER A 301 -4.29 14.39 6.03
N ALA A 302 -3.45 13.34 5.97
CA ALA A 302 -2.05 13.40 6.37
C ALA A 302 -1.27 14.46 5.59
N ALA A 303 -1.61 14.67 4.31
CA ALA A 303 -1.02 15.69 3.45
C ALA A 303 -1.14 17.09 4.03
N ILE A 304 -2.35 17.44 4.50
CA ILE A 304 -2.66 18.75 5.06
C ILE A 304 -1.86 18.93 6.35
N VAL A 305 -1.86 17.93 7.24
CA VAL A 305 -1.06 17.97 8.48
C VAL A 305 0.42 18.17 8.19
N PHE A 306 0.97 17.51 7.16
CA PHE A 306 2.38 17.67 6.79
C PHE A 306 2.72 19.12 6.42
N VAL A 307 1.88 19.77 5.60
CA VAL A 307 2.06 21.16 5.18
C VAL A 307 1.79 22.14 6.33
N ASP A 308 0.73 21.92 7.10
CA ASP A 308 0.40 22.76 8.27
C ASP A 308 1.54 22.74 9.30
N MET A 309 2.20 21.60 9.50
CA MET A 309 3.38 21.50 10.36
C MET A 309 4.57 22.28 9.79
N LEU A 310 4.78 22.27 8.47
CA LEU A 310 5.82 23.08 7.83
C LEU A 310 5.56 24.58 7.97
N GLU A 311 4.31 25.02 7.86
CA GLU A 311 3.95 26.44 7.98
C GLU A 311 3.93 26.94 9.43
N SER A 312 3.51 26.09 10.38
CA SER A 312 3.31 26.49 11.78
C SER A 312 4.59 26.49 12.61
N LEU A 313 5.60 25.69 12.23
CA LEU A 313 6.88 25.64 12.91
C LEU A 313 7.79 26.79 12.46
N SER A 314 8.58 27.32 13.39
CA SER A 314 9.59 28.32 13.03
C SER A 314 10.73 27.70 12.22
N VAL A 315 11.39 28.51 11.40
CA VAL A 315 12.56 28.09 10.59
C VAL A 315 13.65 27.47 11.46
N ASP A 316 13.90 28.00 12.67
CA ASP A 316 14.89 27.46 13.59
C ASP A 316 14.51 26.07 14.13
N GLN A 317 13.22 25.85 14.44
CA GLN A 317 12.73 24.52 14.86
C GLN A 317 12.87 23.50 13.73
N LEU A 318 12.49 23.88 12.51
CA LEU A 318 12.63 23.01 11.34
C LEU A 318 14.10 22.70 11.04
N LYS A 319 14.95 23.73 10.97
CA LYS A 319 16.38 23.59 10.70
C LYS A 319 17.09 22.67 11.69
N ASN A 320 16.70 22.71 12.96
CA ASN A 320 17.32 21.91 14.02
C ASN A 320 16.56 20.61 14.35
N ASN A 321 15.41 20.37 13.71
CA ASN A 321 14.47 19.29 14.07
C ASN A 321 14.09 19.30 15.57
N ASP A 322 13.88 20.50 16.12
CA ASP A 322 13.67 20.76 17.54
C ASP A 322 12.22 21.21 17.80
N PHE A 323 11.31 20.24 17.78
CA PHE A 323 9.90 20.45 18.09
C PHE A 323 9.29 19.16 18.63
N ASP A 324 8.27 19.27 19.48
CA ASP A 324 7.61 18.10 20.07
C ASP A 324 6.52 17.51 19.17
N TYR A 325 6.15 16.27 19.46
CA TYR A 325 4.94 15.70 18.87
C TYR A 325 3.70 16.39 19.41
N PRO A 326 2.68 16.63 18.58
CA PRO A 326 1.38 17.09 19.07
C PRO A 326 0.78 16.14 20.12
N GLU A 327 0.41 16.66 21.29
CA GLU A 327 -0.09 15.86 22.43
C GLU A 327 -1.29 14.95 22.10
N HIS A 328 -2.13 15.37 21.13
CA HIS A 328 -3.29 14.58 20.72
C HIS A 328 -2.91 13.24 20.08
N ILE A 329 -1.71 13.12 19.51
CA ILE A 329 -1.20 11.89 18.87
C ILE A 329 -0.96 10.80 19.92
N ASP A 330 -0.36 11.13 21.05
CA ASP A 330 -0.19 10.20 22.18
C ASP A 330 -1.54 9.64 22.64
N ALA A 331 -2.53 10.51 22.82
CA ALA A 331 -3.87 10.11 23.22
C ALA A 331 -4.57 9.23 22.18
N LEU A 332 -4.29 9.40 20.88
CA LEU A 332 -4.81 8.52 19.84
C LEU A 332 -4.17 7.12 19.92
N TYR A 333 -2.85 7.03 20.05
CA TYR A 333 -2.16 5.74 20.15
C TYR A 333 -2.51 4.96 21.41
N VAL A 334 -2.64 5.64 22.56
CA VAL A 334 -3.09 5.00 23.81
C VAL A 334 -4.48 4.38 23.64
N ARG A 335 -5.43 5.14 23.09
CA ARG A 335 -6.80 4.64 22.84
C ARG A 335 -6.82 3.48 21.85
N LEU A 336 -6.00 3.55 20.80
CA LEU A 336 -5.90 2.47 19.81
C LEU A 336 -5.31 1.21 20.43
N LEU A 337 -4.25 1.34 21.21
CA LEU A 337 -3.63 0.23 21.93
C LEU A 337 -4.58 -0.43 22.92
N GLU A 338 -5.37 0.36 23.66
CA GLU A 338 -6.42 -0.16 24.54
C GLU A 338 -7.45 -0.99 23.78
N LYS A 339 -7.92 -0.51 22.62
CA LYS A 339 -8.85 -1.26 21.75
C LYS A 339 -8.24 -2.57 21.28
N ILE A 340 -6.97 -2.57 20.86
CA ILE A 340 -6.29 -3.79 20.41
C ILE A 340 -6.14 -4.78 21.57
N ARG A 341 -5.77 -4.30 22.77
CA ARG A 341 -5.64 -5.16 23.98
C ARG A 341 -6.96 -5.80 24.42
N GLN A 342 -8.09 -5.17 24.12
CA GLN A 342 -9.42 -5.72 24.37
C GLN A 342 -9.83 -6.78 23.33
N GLY A 343 -9.21 -6.78 22.16
CA GLY A 343 -9.39 -7.81 21.15
C GLY A 343 -8.73 -9.12 21.57
N GLY A 344 -9.27 -10.24 21.08
CA GLY A 344 -8.62 -11.54 21.21
C GLY A 344 -7.53 -11.76 20.16
N ASP A 345 -6.71 -12.79 20.34
CA ASP A 345 -5.75 -13.24 19.33
C ASP A 345 -6.42 -14.16 18.30
N TRP A 346 -5.70 -14.55 17.25
CA TRP A 346 -6.19 -15.34 16.14
C TRP A 346 -6.85 -16.67 16.54
N ASP A 347 -6.39 -17.29 17.64
CA ASP A 347 -6.90 -18.56 18.16
C ASP A 347 -8.22 -18.40 18.93
N THR A 348 -8.61 -17.17 19.26
CA THR A 348 -9.89 -16.85 19.91
C THR A 348 -11.02 -16.59 18.90
N VAL A 349 -10.69 -16.49 17.61
CA VAL A 349 -11.67 -16.30 16.54
C VAL A 349 -12.51 -17.58 16.39
N LEU A 350 -13.83 -17.45 16.55
CA LEU A 350 -14.75 -18.57 16.38
C LEU A 350 -14.69 -19.10 14.95
N ASP A 351 -14.69 -20.43 14.80
CA ASP A 351 -14.68 -21.09 13.50
C ASP A 351 -13.54 -20.58 12.59
N HIS A 352 -12.32 -20.50 13.16
CA HIS A 352 -11.12 -19.97 12.49
C HIS A 352 -10.66 -20.77 11.26
N GLU A 353 -11.21 -21.97 11.05
CA GLU A 353 -10.96 -22.77 9.83
C GLU A 353 -11.89 -22.38 8.67
N SER A 354 -12.96 -21.64 8.94
CA SER A 354 -13.90 -21.18 7.93
C SER A 354 -13.32 -20.08 7.06
N ILE A 355 -13.57 -20.21 5.75
CA ILE A 355 -13.14 -19.22 4.78
C ILE A 355 -13.73 -17.83 5.05
N TYR A 356 -14.93 -17.76 5.63
CA TYR A 356 -15.57 -16.49 5.99
C TYR A 356 -14.86 -15.76 7.13
N ASN A 357 -14.21 -16.51 8.03
CA ASN A 357 -13.48 -15.96 9.17
C ASN A 357 -12.00 -15.74 8.89
N ALA A 358 -11.47 -16.20 7.75
CA ALA A 358 -10.09 -16.01 7.36
C ALA A 358 -9.60 -14.55 7.49
N PRO A 359 -10.39 -13.51 7.07
CA PRO A 359 -9.99 -12.13 7.29
C PRO A 359 -9.88 -11.73 8.76
N HIS A 360 -10.78 -12.24 9.61
CA HIS A 360 -10.76 -11.96 11.05
C HIS A 360 -9.59 -12.65 11.75
N VAL A 361 -9.25 -13.89 11.38
CA VAL A 361 -8.07 -14.58 11.90
C VAL A 361 -6.80 -13.81 11.56
N TRP A 362 -6.65 -13.38 10.30
CA TRP A 362 -5.50 -12.59 9.86
C TRP A 362 -5.44 -11.22 10.53
N GLN A 363 -6.58 -10.53 10.63
CA GLN A 363 -6.68 -9.23 11.31
C GLN A 363 -6.28 -9.34 12.79
N SER A 364 -6.84 -10.30 13.52
CA SER A 364 -6.51 -10.49 14.95
C SER A 364 -5.05 -10.84 15.14
N PHE A 365 -4.49 -11.71 14.29
CA PHE A 365 -3.07 -12.04 14.33
C PHE A 365 -2.19 -10.79 14.16
N LEU A 366 -2.41 -10.00 13.11
CA LEU A 366 -1.62 -8.78 12.89
C LEU A 366 -1.81 -7.75 13.99
N ALA A 367 -3.03 -7.58 14.49
CA ALA A 367 -3.31 -6.66 15.58
C ALA A 367 -2.51 -7.01 16.84
N GLN A 368 -2.50 -8.29 17.25
CA GLN A 368 -1.83 -8.73 18.47
C GLN A 368 -0.32 -8.92 18.32
N ASN A 369 0.14 -9.41 17.17
CA ASN A 369 1.52 -9.87 16.98
C ASN A 369 2.39 -8.87 16.20
N LEU A 370 1.79 -7.83 15.62
CA LEU A 370 2.52 -6.79 14.89
C LEU A 370 2.16 -5.38 15.36
N THR A 371 0.91 -4.95 15.19
CA THR A 371 0.49 -3.58 15.52
C THR A 371 0.68 -3.29 17.00
N LYS A 372 0.19 -4.15 17.90
CA LYS A 372 0.32 -3.95 19.35
C LYS A 372 1.77 -3.78 19.79
N PRO A 373 2.73 -4.68 19.48
CA PRO A 373 4.14 -4.48 19.82
C PRO A 373 4.73 -3.17 19.27
N LEU A 374 4.38 -2.79 18.03
CA LEU A 374 4.82 -1.52 17.45
C LEU A 374 4.29 -0.32 18.23
N LEU A 375 3.00 -0.33 18.60
CA LEU A 375 2.38 0.75 19.37
C LEU A 375 2.90 0.83 20.81
N GLU A 376 3.13 -0.31 21.46
CA GLU A 376 3.73 -0.37 22.80
C GLU A 376 5.11 0.29 22.79
N ARG A 377 5.98 -0.14 21.87
CA ARG A 377 7.32 0.45 21.73
C ARG A 377 7.27 1.92 21.32
N ARG A 378 6.32 2.31 20.47
CA ARG A 378 6.11 3.70 20.07
C ARG A 378 5.76 4.59 21.26
N ILE A 379 4.87 4.14 22.14
CA ILE A 379 4.49 4.90 23.34
C ILE A 379 5.67 4.94 24.33
N GLU A 380 6.35 3.81 24.56
CA GLU A 380 7.51 3.73 25.46
C GLU A 380 8.65 4.67 25.07
N THR A 381 8.89 4.82 23.76
CA THR A 381 9.98 5.63 23.20
C THR A 381 9.56 7.05 22.83
N LYS A 382 8.33 7.48 23.17
CA LYS A 382 7.78 8.78 22.74
C LYS A 382 7.95 9.03 21.24
N HIS A 383 7.59 8.01 20.46
CA HIS A 383 7.68 7.94 19.00
C HIS A 383 9.09 7.83 18.39
N GLU A 384 10.18 7.88 19.17
CA GLU A 384 11.55 7.78 18.62
C GLU A 384 11.80 6.46 17.88
N SER A 385 11.02 5.42 18.18
CA SER A 385 11.03 4.16 17.44
C SER A 385 10.66 4.28 15.95
N MET A 386 10.06 5.38 15.51
CA MET A 386 9.58 5.58 14.13
C MET A 386 10.39 6.61 13.34
N TYR A 387 11.27 7.38 13.98
CA TYR A 387 12.11 8.38 13.29
C TYR A 387 13.56 8.49 13.81
N GLY A 388 13.84 7.95 14.99
CA GLY A 388 15.13 8.03 15.68
C GLY A 388 16.08 6.87 15.38
N LYS A 389 17.11 6.69 16.20
CA LYS A 389 18.10 5.59 16.03
C LYS A 389 17.49 4.21 16.26
N GLU A 390 16.53 4.10 17.17
CA GLU A 390 15.82 2.85 17.47
C GLU A 390 15.05 2.28 16.28
N HIS A 391 14.58 3.17 15.40
CA HIS A 391 13.85 2.82 14.19
C HIS A 391 14.68 1.92 13.25
N VAL A 392 15.98 2.18 13.12
CA VAL A 392 16.88 1.33 12.31
C VAL A 392 16.90 -0.10 12.85
N THR A 393 16.97 -0.26 14.17
CA THR A 393 16.96 -1.60 14.80
C THR A 393 15.65 -2.34 14.52
N GLN A 394 14.51 -1.65 14.47
CA GLN A 394 13.21 -2.27 14.15
C GLN A 394 13.13 -2.78 12.72
N ILE A 395 13.69 -2.06 11.76
CA ILE A 395 13.75 -2.51 10.36
C ILE A 395 14.44 -3.87 10.26
N PHE A 396 15.53 -4.05 10.99
CA PHE A 396 16.29 -5.29 11.03
C PHE A 396 15.70 -6.38 11.93
N ASP A 397 14.59 -6.11 12.62
CA ASP A 397 13.95 -7.11 13.48
C ASP A 397 13.29 -8.20 12.63
N ARG A 398 13.92 -9.38 12.65
CA ARG A 398 13.46 -10.59 11.96
C ARG A 398 12.43 -11.37 12.78
N ASN A 399 12.14 -10.98 14.01
CA ASN A 399 11.11 -11.63 14.85
C ASN A 399 9.72 -11.07 14.56
N LEU A 400 9.62 -9.90 13.92
CA LEU A 400 8.33 -9.35 13.52
C LEU A 400 7.69 -10.27 12.46
N PRO A 401 6.41 -10.66 12.65
CA PRO A 401 5.73 -11.52 11.71
C PRO A 401 5.63 -10.85 10.35
N CYS A 402 5.79 -11.62 9.27
CA CYS A 402 5.77 -11.07 7.92
C CYS A 402 5.53 -12.15 6.86
N VAL A 403 4.74 -11.83 5.83
CA VAL A 403 4.72 -12.61 4.60
C VAL A 403 5.68 -11.94 3.62
N GLN A 404 6.62 -12.68 3.05
CA GLN A 404 7.63 -12.13 2.15
C GLN A 404 7.71 -12.94 0.87
N VAL A 405 7.76 -12.29 -0.28
CA VAL A 405 8.21 -12.88 -1.53
C VAL A 405 9.69 -12.55 -1.65
N MET A 406 10.53 -13.58 -1.51
CA MET A 406 11.97 -13.46 -1.66
C MET A 406 12.42 -14.20 -2.91
N ASN A 407 12.92 -13.49 -3.92
CA ASN A 407 13.37 -14.08 -5.19
C ASN A 407 12.27 -14.95 -5.82
N GLY A 408 11.04 -14.43 -5.87
CA GLY A 408 9.84 -15.12 -6.38
C GLY A 408 9.28 -16.24 -5.49
N GLN A 409 9.83 -16.47 -4.29
CA GLN A 409 9.34 -17.50 -3.37
C GLN A 409 8.64 -16.89 -2.17
N LEU A 410 7.39 -17.32 -1.92
CA LEU A 410 6.66 -16.92 -0.73
C LEU A 410 7.25 -17.57 0.53
N ARG A 411 7.42 -16.77 1.57
CA ARG A 411 7.91 -17.16 2.90
C ARG A 411 7.03 -16.55 3.97
N PHE A 412 6.80 -17.33 5.01
CA PHE A 412 6.07 -16.90 6.20
C PHE A 412 7.06 -16.86 7.36
N GLU A 413 7.43 -15.64 7.77
CA GLU A 413 8.34 -15.40 8.89
C GLU A 413 7.51 -15.19 10.16
N ASN A 414 7.70 -16.05 11.17
CA ASN A 414 7.01 -15.99 12.47
C ASN A 414 5.47 -16.00 12.40
N ILE A 415 4.89 -16.70 11.42
CA ILE A 415 3.43 -16.84 11.26
C ILE A 415 3.04 -18.31 11.46
N PRO A 416 2.14 -18.65 12.41
CA PRO A 416 1.66 -20.02 12.61
C PRO A 416 0.92 -20.58 11.39
N GLU A 417 1.03 -21.89 11.12
CA GLU A 417 0.39 -22.54 9.96
C GLU A 417 -1.12 -22.26 9.82
N PRO A 418 -1.94 -22.26 10.88
CA PRO A 418 -3.36 -21.87 10.76
C PRO A 418 -3.54 -20.46 10.19
N VAL A 419 -2.73 -19.51 10.64
CA VAL A 419 -2.74 -18.12 10.18
C VAL A 419 -2.23 -18.01 8.74
N GLN A 420 -1.24 -18.80 8.34
CA GLN A 420 -0.77 -18.86 6.93
C GLN A 420 -1.90 -19.30 5.98
N ARG A 421 -2.70 -20.29 6.40
CA ARG A 421 -3.88 -20.75 5.64
C ARG A 421 -4.94 -19.65 5.56
N SER A 422 -5.24 -18.97 6.67
CA SER A 422 -6.17 -17.84 6.68
C SER A 422 -5.69 -16.67 5.82
N TRP A 423 -4.39 -16.37 5.81
CA TRP A 423 -3.80 -15.39 4.90
C TRP A 423 -4.08 -15.76 3.45
N ALA A 424 -3.76 -16.99 3.03
CA ALA A 424 -3.97 -17.43 1.66
C ALA A 424 -5.46 -17.39 1.25
N GLN A 425 -6.36 -17.80 2.15
CA GLN A 425 -7.80 -17.71 1.95
C GLN A 425 -8.26 -16.25 1.78
N GLN A 426 -7.84 -15.35 2.67
CA GLN A 426 -8.16 -13.92 2.60
C GLN A 426 -7.65 -13.29 1.29
N MET A 427 -6.43 -13.62 0.85
CA MET A 427 -5.89 -13.14 -0.43
C MET A 427 -6.80 -13.55 -1.59
N ILE A 428 -7.20 -14.83 -1.65
CA ILE A 428 -8.13 -15.33 -2.67
C ILE A 428 -9.47 -14.60 -2.63
N LEU A 429 -10.04 -14.40 -1.44
CA LEU A 429 -11.31 -13.67 -1.27
C LEU A 429 -11.20 -12.21 -1.73
N SER A 430 -10.11 -11.53 -1.37
CA SER A 430 -9.86 -10.15 -1.77
C SER A 430 -9.78 -10.01 -3.28
N GLU A 431 -9.07 -10.92 -3.96
CA GLU A 431 -8.94 -10.88 -5.42
C GLU A 431 -10.24 -11.22 -6.16
N ILE A 432 -11.03 -12.16 -5.63
CA ILE A 432 -12.37 -12.44 -6.20
C ILE A 432 -13.25 -11.21 -6.07
N ALA A 433 -13.28 -10.56 -4.89
CA ALA A 433 -14.01 -9.33 -4.68
C ALA A 433 -13.56 -8.25 -5.68
N GLN A 434 -12.24 -8.03 -5.78
CA GLN A 434 -11.66 -7.05 -6.67
C GLN A 434 -12.06 -7.27 -8.13
N GLN A 435 -12.04 -8.50 -8.63
CA GLN A 435 -12.45 -8.81 -10.01
C GLN A 435 -13.93 -8.54 -10.24
N ILE A 436 -14.81 -8.97 -9.33
CA ILE A 436 -16.26 -8.71 -9.42
C ILE A 436 -16.53 -7.19 -9.49
N PHE A 437 -15.89 -6.41 -8.63
CA PHE A 437 -16.10 -4.96 -8.56
C PHE A 437 -15.33 -4.17 -9.62
N SER A 438 -14.31 -4.78 -10.23
CA SER A 438 -13.69 -4.27 -11.45
C SER A 438 -14.52 -4.56 -12.70
N ASN A 439 -15.73 -5.09 -12.52
CA ASN A 439 -16.70 -5.35 -13.58
C ASN A 439 -16.25 -6.48 -14.54
N GLU A 440 -15.41 -7.40 -14.05
CA GLU A 440 -14.90 -8.50 -14.86
C GLU A 440 -16.02 -9.49 -15.20
N GLU A 441 -16.01 -9.98 -16.44
CA GLU A 441 -16.93 -11.04 -16.90
C GLU A 441 -16.38 -12.46 -16.59
N VAL A 442 -15.09 -12.55 -16.25
CA VAL A 442 -14.38 -13.79 -15.98
C VAL A 442 -13.62 -13.63 -14.66
N ILE A 443 -13.81 -14.57 -13.74
CA ILE A 443 -13.07 -14.62 -12.48
C ILE A 443 -11.89 -15.57 -12.64
N LEU A 444 -10.69 -15.01 -12.52
CA LEU A 444 -9.41 -15.68 -12.60
C LEU A 444 -8.94 -16.09 -11.20
N CYS A 445 -8.33 -17.27 -11.13
CA CYS A 445 -7.65 -17.79 -9.96
C CYS A 445 -6.35 -17.01 -9.76
N PRO A 446 -6.18 -16.31 -8.62
CA PRO A 446 -5.00 -15.48 -8.39
C PRO A 446 -3.68 -16.23 -8.51
N ARG A 447 -3.68 -17.50 -8.09
CA ARG A 447 -2.51 -18.38 -8.18
C ARG A 447 -2.17 -18.74 -9.64
N ALA A 448 -3.16 -19.21 -10.41
CA ALA A 448 -2.92 -19.70 -11.78
C ALA A 448 -2.56 -18.58 -12.74
N HIS A 449 -3.08 -17.37 -12.48
CA HIS A 449 -2.86 -16.18 -13.30
C HIS A 449 -1.82 -15.23 -12.73
N ARG A 450 -1.10 -15.62 -11.65
CA ARG A 450 -0.02 -14.83 -11.02
C ARG A 450 -0.45 -13.40 -10.68
N MET A 451 -1.68 -13.26 -10.19
CA MET A 451 -2.24 -11.94 -9.83
C MET A 451 -1.62 -11.41 -8.54
N LEU A 452 -1.04 -12.31 -7.72
CA LEU A 452 -0.38 -11.97 -6.47
C LEU A 452 1.03 -12.57 -6.44
N PRO A 453 2.07 -11.79 -6.11
CA PRO A 453 3.44 -12.28 -6.10
C PRO A 453 3.60 -13.50 -5.19
N GLY A 454 4.33 -14.50 -5.67
CA GLY A 454 4.71 -15.69 -4.92
C GLY A 454 3.58 -16.68 -4.64
N MET A 455 2.31 -16.35 -4.90
CA MET A 455 1.19 -17.28 -4.67
C MET A 455 1.30 -18.56 -5.50
N GLU A 456 1.94 -18.52 -6.66
CA GLU A 456 2.21 -19.68 -7.52
C GLU A 456 3.02 -20.78 -6.81
N SER A 457 3.77 -20.41 -5.78
CA SER A 457 4.54 -21.34 -4.95
C SER A 457 3.69 -22.09 -3.93
N LEU A 458 2.50 -21.58 -3.58
CA LEU A 458 1.60 -22.22 -2.63
C LEU A 458 0.87 -23.41 -3.25
N ASP A 459 0.60 -24.40 -2.43
CA ASP A 459 -0.31 -25.48 -2.78
C ASP A 459 -1.68 -25.24 -2.15
N LEU A 460 -2.66 -24.93 -3.01
CA LEU A 460 -4.03 -24.64 -2.62
C LEU A 460 -4.99 -25.81 -2.91
N SER A 461 -4.46 -27.01 -3.20
CA SER A 461 -5.26 -28.18 -3.61
C SER A 461 -4.69 -29.54 -3.18
N GLY A 462 -3.80 -29.58 -2.18
CA GLY A 462 -3.24 -30.83 -1.68
C GLY A 462 -2.34 -31.56 -2.70
N GLY A 463 -1.57 -30.79 -3.46
CA GLY A 463 -0.50 -31.24 -4.37
C GLY A 463 -0.92 -31.22 -5.83
N LYS A 464 -2.17 -30.86 -6.11
CA LYS A 464 -2.78 -31.00 -7.45
C LYS A 464 -2.76 -29.72 -8.28
N CYS A 465 -2.30 -28.59 -7.73
CA CYS A 465 -2.45 -27.27 -8.35
C CYS A 465 -1.80 -27.21 -9.74
N ARG A 466 -0.53 -27.62 -9.86
CA ARG A 466 0.20 -27.65 -11.15
C ARG A 466 -0.42 -28.60 -12.17
N ARG A 467 -1.01 -29.71 -11.72
CA ARG A 467 -1.71 -30.66 -12.59
C ARG A 467 -2.99 -30.03 -13.14
N ASN A 468 -3.76 -29.39 -12.25
CA ASN A 468 -5.02 -28.75 -12.60
C ASN A 468 -4.81 -27.58 -13.58
N GLU A 469 -3.76 -26.77 -13.40
CA GLU A 469 -3.40 -25.69 -14.33
C GLU A 469 -3.17 -26.21 -15.76
N ARG A 470 -2.44 -27.32 -15.91
CA ARG A 470 -2.22 -27.96 -17.22
C ARG A 470 -3.50 -28.47 -17.87
N GLN A 471 -4.53 -28.71 -17.08
CA GLN A 471 -5.86 -29.13 -17.53
C GLN A 471 -6.80 -27.95 -17.82
N GLY A 472 -6.30 -26.71 -17.76
CA GLY A 472 -7.09 -25.50 -18.03
C GLY A 472 -7.87 -24.98 -16.81
N CYS A 473 -7.54 -25.44 -15.59
CA CYS A 473 -8.04 -24.80 -14.37
C CYS A 473 -7.44 -23.40 -14.24
N GLY A 474 -8.24 -22.45 -13.75
CA GLY A 474 -7.75 -21.11 -13.44
C GLY A 474 -8.72 -20.00 -13.76
N SER A 475 -9.80 -20.26 -14.49
CA SER A 475 -10.80 -19.23 -14.82
C SER A 475 -12.21 -19.78 -14.68
N TRP A 476 -13.12 -18.92 -14.23
CA TRP A 476 -14.55 -19.19 -14.19
C TRP A 476 -15.33 -18.07 -14.90
N ARG A 477 -16.38 -18.43 -15.63
CA ARG A 477 -17.28 -17.49 -16.31
C ARG A 477 -18.73 -17.90 -16.05
N ALA A 478 -19.60 -16.93 -15.78
CA ALA A 478 -21.03 -17.16 -15.61
C ALA A 478 -21.63 -17.89 -16.83
N GLY A 479 -22.46 -18.90 -16.58
CA GLY A 479 -23.15 -19.67 -17.63
C GLY A 479 -22.30 -20.69 -18.38
N ARG A 480 -21.02 -20.85 -18.04
CA ARG A 480 -20.18 -21.92 -18.61
C ARG A 480 -20.09 -23.08 -17.63
N GLU A 481 -20.52 -24.27 -18.04
CA GLU A 481 -20.27 -25.52 -17.33
C GLU A 481 -18.77 -25.82 -17.36
N LEU A 482 -18.05 -25.31 -16.36
CA LEU A 482 -16.65 -25.61 -16.12
C LEU A 482 -16.57 -26.33 -14.79
N LEU A 483 -16.24 -27.61 -14.86
CA LEU A 483 -15.95 -28.46 -13.72
C LEU A 483 -14.68 -27.95 -13.02
N LEU A 484 -14.85 -27.19 -11.94
CA LEU A 484 -13.73 -26.67 -11.16
C LEU A 484 -13.21 -27.76 -10.21
N PRO A 485 -11.89 -28.01 -10.15
CA PRO A 485 -11.33 -28.97 -9.21
C PRO A 485 -11.42 -28.43 -7.79
N ARG A 486 -11.67 -29.31 -6.81
CA ARG A 486 -11.67 -28.97 -5.39
C ARG A 486 -10.33 -28.36 -4.97
N CYS A 487 -10.35 -27.08 -4.62
CA CYS A 487 -9.22 -26.30 -4.13
C CYS A 487 -9.74 -25.07 -3.36
N VAL A 488 -8.84 -24.29 -2.74
CA VAL A 488 -9.22 -23.06 -2.02
C VAL A 488 -9.99 -22.10 -2.93
N PHE A 489 -9.62 -21.97 -4.21
CA PHE A 489 -10.30 -21.08 -5.15
C PHE A 489 -11.73 -21.54 -5.47
N SER A 490 -11.96 -22.80 -5.81
CA SER A 490 -13.31 -23.31 -6.08
C SER A 490 -14.19 -23.25 -4.82
N SER A 491 -13.61 -23.55 -3.65
CA SER A 491 -14.30 -23.44 -2.36
C SER A 491 -14.68 -21.99 -2.07
N ALA A 492 -13.83 -21.02 -2.41
CA ALA A 492 -14.14 -19.60 -2.27
C ALA A 492 -15.30 -19.18 -3.19
N LEU A 493 -15.29 -19.61 -4.46
CA LEU A 493 -16.38 -19.30 -5.38
C LEU A 493 -17.73 -19.86 -4.90
N SER A 494 -17.78 -21.10 -4.40
CA SER A 494 -19.02 -21.67 -3.84
C SER A 494 -19.42 -21.01 -2.51
N ALA A 495 -18.45 -20.71 -1.64
CA ALA A 495 -18.70 -20.02 -0.39
C ALA A 495 -19.30 -18.62 -0.63
N LEU A 496 -18.85 -17.93 -1.68
CA LEU A 496 -19.27 -16.57 -1.99
C LEU A 496 -20.54 -16.50 -2.87
N SER A 497 -21.22 -17.61 -3.13
CA SER A 497 -22.36 -17.68 -4.07
C SER A 497 -22.01 -17.20 -5.49
N VAL A 498 -20.76 -17.37 -5.92
CA VAL A 498 -20.36 -17.11 -7.31
C VAL A 498 -20.71 -18.30 -8.19
N VAL A 499 -20.57 -19.51 -7.64
CA VAL A 499 -20.96 -20.79 -8.29
C VAL A 499 -21.85 -21.61 -7.38
N THR A 500 -22.54 -22.60 -7.94
CA THR A 500 -23.30 -23.59 -7.19
C THR A 500 -22.43 -24.80 -6.85
N ASP A 501 -22.81 -25.58 -5.84
CA ASP A 501 -22.07 -26.79 -5.47
C ASP A 501 -22.05 -27.86 -6.58
N ASN A 502 -22.99 -27.79 -7.54
CA ASN A 502 -23.05 -28.66 -8.71
C ASN A 502 -21.95 -28.35 -9.73
N ASP A 503 -21.34 -27.16 -9.68
CA ASP A 503 -20.27 -26.73 -10.60
C ASP A 503 -18.88 -27.26 -10.17
N ILE A 504 -18.78 -27.94 -9.02
CA ILE A 504 -17.52 -28.42 -8.43
C ILE A 504 -17.43 -29.95 -8.52
N VAL A 505 -16.35 -30.47 -9.09
CA VAL A 505 -16.12 -31.93 -9.21
C VAL A 505 -15.87 -32.53 -7.83
N GLN A 506 -16.65 -33.56 -7.47
CA GLN A 506 -16.30 -34.45 -6.38
C GLN A 506 -15.36 -35.53 -6.92
N GLU A 507 -14.05 -35.39 -6.67
CA GLU A 507 -13.12 -36.53 -6.76
C GLU A 507 -13.18 -37.38 -5.49
#